data_AF-A0A538TW84-F1
#
_entry.id   AF-A0A538TW84-F1
#
_cell.length_a   1.000
_cell.length_b   1.000
_cell.length_c   1.000
_cell.angle_alpha   90.00
_cell.angle_beta   90.00
_cell.angle_gamma   90.00
#
_symmetry.space_group_name_H-M   'P 1'
#
loop_
_entity.id
_entity.type
_entity.pdbx_description
1 polymer ?
#
loop_
_entity_poly.entity_id
_entity_poly.type
_entity_poly.pdbx_seq_one_letter_code
_entity_poly.pdbx_strand_id
1 'polypeptide(L)' 'MEDASPPKQGEGVGLENVRRRLDAVSAREARLDTSRENGVFRVTLTLPARMAPGPPTETCE' A
#
# COMPACT_ATOMS: atom_id res chain seq x y z
N MET A 1 23.45 7.41 15.27
CA MET A 1 23.74 8.18 14.05
C MET A 1 22.41 8.43 13.39
N GLU A 2 21.83 9.59 13.66
CA GLU A 2 20.53 10.00 13.12
C GLU A 2 20.78 10.49 11.70
N ASP A 3 20.17 9.82 10.69
CA ASP A 3 20.23 10.25 9.30
C ASP A 3 19.41 11.54 9.17
N ALA A 4 20.05 12.68 9.41
CA ALA A 4 19.48 14.02 9.30
C ALA A 4 19.52 14.54 7.85
N SER A 5 19.34 13.65 6.86
CA SER A 5 19.23 14.08 5.48
C SER A 5 17.93 14.88 5.33
N PRO A 6 17.97 16.13 4.81
CA PRO A 6 16.75 16.87 4.52
C PRO A 6 15.89 16.05 3.55
N PRO A 7 14.54 16.05 3.69
CA PRO A 7 13.67 15.24 2.86
C PRO A 7 13.89 15.59 1.38
N LYS A 8 14.56 14.69 0.65
CA LYS A 8 14.84 14.88 -0.77
C LYS A 8 13.61 14.47 -1.56
N GLN A 9 13.11 15.38 -2.39
CA GLN A 9 12.13 15.07 -3.42
C GLN A 9 12.86 14.31 -4.54
N GLY A 10 13.18 13.05 -4.30
CA GLY A 10 13.68 12.17 -5.35
C GLY A 10 12.55 11.79 -6.31
N GLU A 11 12.89 11.41 -7.54
CA GLU A 11 11.94 10.94 -8.57
C GLU A 11 11.04 9.77 -8.13
N GLY A 12 11.30 9.18 -6.95
CA GLY A 12 10.32 8.38 -6.23
C GLY A 12 10.07 7.00 -6.84
N VAL A 13 11.13 6.35 -7.34
CA VAL A 13 11.05 5.00 -7.97
C VAL A 13 10.28 3.99 -7.11
N GLY A 14 10.36 4.11 -5.78
CA GLY A 14 9.63 3.24 -4.85
C GLY A 14 8.11 3.27 -5.00
N LEU A 15 7.50 4.47 -5.00
CA LEU A 15 6.04 4.61 -5.13
C LEU A 15 5.56 4.31 -6.56
N GLU A 16 6.39 4.63 -7.56
CA GLU A 16 6.16 4.23 -8.95
C GLU A 16 6.11 2.70 -9.10
N ASN A 17 7.01 1.98 -8.43
CA ASN A 17 7.01 0.51 -8.41
C ASN A 17 5.75 -0.04 -7.73
N VAL A 18 5.31 0.59 -6.64
CA VAL A 18 4.06 0.21 -5.97
C VAL A 18 2.88 0.44 -6.91
N ARG A 19 2.76 1.60 -7.56
CA ARG A 19 1.70 1.87 -8.55
C ARG A 19 1.65 0.81 -9.65
N ARG A 20 2.80 0.51 -10.27
CA ARG A 20 2.90 -0.53 -11.31
C ARG A 20 2.45 -1.90 -10.84
N ARG A 21 2.79 -2.29 -9.60
CA ARG A 21 2.35 -3.57 -9.02
C ARG A 21 0.86 -3.60 -8.73
N LEU A 22 0.29 -2.51 -8.23
CA LEU A 22 -1.15 -2.42 -7.98
C LEU A 22 -1.95 -2.50 -9.28
N ASP A 23 -1.45 -1.86 -10.34
CA ASP A 23 -2.02 -1.94 -11.68
C ASP A 23 -2.00 -3.40 -12.19
N ALA A 24 -0.87 -4.10 -12.04
CA ALA A 24 -0.76 -5.49 -12.48
C ALA A 24 -1.65 -6.49 -11.71
N VAL A 25 -1.92 -6.25 -10.42
CA VAL A 25 -2.59 -7.24 -9.54
C VAL A 25 -4.07 -6.95 -9.33
N SER A 26 -4.47 -5.67 -9.33
CA SER A 26 -5.81 -5.25 -8.93
C SER A 26 -6.19 -3.89 -9.52
N ALA A 27 -5.84 -3.66 -10.80
CA ALA A 27 -5.95 -2.37 -11.51
C ALA A 27 -7.23 -1.55 -11.27
N ARG A 28 -8.35 -2.21 -10.96
CA ARG A 28 -9.66 -1.58 -10.76
C ARG A 28 -10.12 -1.48 -9.31
N GLU A 29 -9.47 -2.19 -8.39
CA GLU A 29 -9.94 -2.34 -7.00
C GLU A 29 -8.92 -1.84 -5.96
N ALA A 30 -7.65 -1.69 -6.35
CA ALA A 30 -6.62 -1.14 -5.51
C ALA A 30 -6.38 0.36 -5.78
N ARG A 31 -6.12 1.15 -4.74
CA ARG A 31 -5.87 2.59 -4.84
C ARG A 31 -4.69 3.00 -3.97
N LEU A 32 -3.80 3.82 -4.52
CA LEU A 32 -2.69 4.44 -3.80
C LEU A 32 -2.85 5.96 -3.85
N ASP A 33 -2.91 6.57 -2.66
CA ASP A 33 -2.93 8.02 -2.48
C ASP A 33 -1.70 8.47 -1.68
N THR A 34 -1.19 9.66 -1.99
CA THR A 34 -0.02 10.24 -1.33
C THR A 34 -0.29 11.70 -1.04
N SER A 35 -0.14 12.10 0.22
CA SER A 35 -0.30 13.47 0.66
C SER A 35 0.88 13.91 1.51
N ARG A 36 1.08 15.23 1.59
CA ARG A 36 2.07 15.84 2.48
C ARG A 36 1.37 16.90 3.31
N GLU A 37 1.21 16.64 4.59
CA GLU A 37 0.52 17.55 5.53
C GLU A 37 1.39 17.75 6.76
N ASN A 38 1.49 19.00 7.25
CA ASN A 38 2.29 19.36 8.45
C ASN A 38 3.75 18.85 8.41
N GLY A 39 4.36 18.84 7.22
CA GLY A 39 5.72 18.32 7.03
C GLY A 39 5.84 16.80 7.03
N VAL A 40 4.74 16.06 7.28
CA VAL A 40 4.69 14.60 7.28
C VAL A 40 4.23 14.10 5.91
N PHE A 41 4.97 13.15 5.36
CA PHE A 41 4.56 12.44 4.16
C PHE A 41 3.65 11.27 4.54
N ARG A 42 2.44 11.24 4.00
CA ARG A 42 1.44 10.21 4.26
C ARG A 42 1.16 9.43 2.99
N VAL A 43 1.08 8.11 3.13
CA VAL A 43 0.73 7.18 2.06
C VAL A 43 -0.50 6.40 2.50
N THR A 44 -1.53 6.38 1.67
CA THR A 44 -2.76 5.63 1.91
C THR A 44 -2.91 4.57 0.83
N LEU A 45 -2.94 3.30 1.23
CA LEU A 45 -3.11 2.15 0.33
C LEU A 45 -4.46 1.48 0.63
N THR A 46 -5.30 1.36 -0.39
CA THR A 46 -6.56 0.62 -0.35
C THR A 46 -6.43 -0.63 -1.21
N LEU A 47 -6.79 -1.79 -0.66
CA LEU A 47 -6.73 -3.09 -1.34
C LEU A 47 -8.08 -3.80 -1.17
N PRO A 48 -8.51 -4.60 -2.17
CA PRO A 48 -9.68 -5.46 -2.00
C PRO A 48 -9.39 -6.49 -0.91
N ALA A 49 -10.30 -6.59 0.05
CA ALA A 49 -10.23 -7.65 1.05
C ALA A 49 -10.58 -8.98 0.38
N ARG A 50 -9.63 -9.90 0.30
CA ARG A 50 -9.97 -11.30 0.03
C ARG A 50 -10.53 -11.88 1.33
N MET A 51 -11.78 -12.36 1.31
CA MET A 51 -12.25 -13.25 2.38
C MET A 51 -11.24 -14.40 2.45
N ALA A 52 -10.53 -14.52 3.58
CA ALA A 52 -9.88 -15.77 3.88
C ALA A 52 -10.96 -16.86 3.84
N PRO A 53 -10.68 -18.07 3.32
CA PRO A 53 -11.59 -19.18 3.51
C PRO A 53 -11.90 -19.24 5.01
N GLY A 54 -13.19 -19.27 5.36
CA GLY A 54 -13.60 -19.45 6.75
C GLY A 54 -12.91 -20.69 7.34
N PRO A 55 -12.80 -20.78 8.68
CA PRO A 55 -12.29 -22.00 9.30
C PRO A 55 -13.02 -23.22 8.70
N PRO A 56 -12.33 -24.34 8.44
CA PRO A 56 -13.01 -25.53 7.95
C PRO A 56 -14.14 -25.81 8.94
N THR A 57 -15.38 -25.81 8.44
CA THR A 57 -16.52 -26.23 9.23
C THR A 57 -16.23 -27.67 9.64
N GLU A 58 -15.80 -27.89 10.88
CA GLU A 58 -15.78 -29.22 11.46
C GLU A 58 -17.22 -29.68 11.48
N THR A 59 -17.57 -30.55 10.52
CA THR A 59 -18.79 -31.33 10.58
C THR A 59 -18.65 -32.23 11.82
N CYS A 60 -19.34 -31.86 12.90
CA CYS A 60 -19.57 -32.80 14.00
C CYS A 60 -20.57 -33.85 13.51
N GLU A 61 -20.07 -35.02 13.11
CA GLU A 61 -20.84 -36.27 13.11
C GLU A 61 -20.76 -36.94 14.49
#